data_AF-K8PFE1-F1
#
_entry.id   AF-K8PFE1-F1
#
_cell.length_a   1.000
_cell.length_b   1.000
_cell.length_c   1.000
_cell.angle_alpha   90.00
_cell.angle_beta   90.00
_cell.angle_gamma   90.00
#
_symmetry.space_group_name_H-M   'P 1'
#
loop_
_entity.id
_entity.type
_entity.pdbx_description
1 polymer ?
#
loop_
_entity_poly.entity_id
_entity_poly.type
_entity_poly.pdbx_seq_one_letter_code
_entity_poly.pdbx_strand_id
1 'polypeptide(L)' 'MRKSRFTEEQIIKVLKEHAAGVSASDLCRKHGISDATFYKWRSRYGGMEISEARKLKALEEENRKLSVGR' A
#
# COMPACT_ATOMS: atom_id res chain seq x y z
N MET A 1 11.36 -21.86 -6.63
CA MET A 1 11.21 -20.83 -5.58
C MET A 1 10.25 -21.36 -4.52
N ARG A 2 10.58 -21.31 -3.22
CA ARG A 2 9.60 -21.62 -2.17
C ARG A 2 8.43 -20.66 -2.32
N LYS A 3 7.20 -21.16 -2.46
CA LYS A 3 5.99 -20.33 -2.45
C LYS A 3 6.01 -19.52 -1.15
N SER A 4 6.04 -18.19 -1.27
CA SER A 4 5.80 -17.33 -0.11
C SER A 4 4.47 -17.74 0.52
N ARG A 5 4.45 -17.84 1.84
CA ARG A 5 3.25 -18.20 2.62
C ARG A 5 2.11 -17.17 2.46
N PHE A 6 2.45 -15.98 1.97
CA PHE A 6 1.52 -14.88 1.71
C PHE A 6 1.58 -14.50 0.23
N THR A 7 0.41 -14.27 -0.36
CA THR A 7 0.29 -13.71 -1.72
C THR A 7 0.50 -12.19 -1.69
N GLU A 8 0.81 -11.60 -2.85
CA GLU A 8 0.99 -10.14 -2.95
C GLU A 8 -0.29 -9.38 -2.59
N GLU A 9 -1.46 -9.93 -2.95
CA GLU A 9 -2.77 -9.39 -2.57
C GLU A 9 -2.97 -9.37 -1.04
N GLN A 10 -2.55 -10.44 -0.34
CA GLN A 10 -2.60 -10.47 1.12
C GLN A 10 -1.68 -9.41 1.72
N ILE A 11 -0.47 -9.26 1.18
CA ILE A 11 0.49 -8.24 1.64
C ILE A 11 -0.09 -6.83 1.47
N ILE A 12 -0.64 -6.52 0.29
CA ILE A 12 -1.26 -5.22 0.00
C ILE A 12 -2.43 -4.97 0.95
N LYS A 13 -3.28 -5.98 1.22
CA LYS A 13 -4.40 -5.83 2.15
C LYS A 13 -3.94 -5.43 3.56
N VAL A 14 -2.88 -6.06 4.07
CA VAL A 14 -2.28 -5.72 5.37
C VAL A 14 -1.76 -4.29 5.40
N LEU A 15 -1.07 -3.85 4.33
CA LEU A 15 -0.55 -2.47 4.24
C LEU A 15 -1.69 -1.44 4.18
N LYS A 16 -2.80 -1.76 3.50
CA LYS A 16 -4.01 -0.92 3.47
C LYS A 16 -4.69 -0.82 4.82
N GLU A 17 -4.79 -1.92 5.58
CA GLU A 17 -5.30 -1.87 6.97
C GLU A 17 -4.43 -0.94 7.83
N HIS A 18 -3.10 -0.97 7.65
CA HIS A 18 -2.20 -0.03 8.33
C HIS A 18 -2.43 1.43 7.90
N ALA A 19 -2.59 1.67 6.60
CA ALA A 19 -2.89 3.00 6.07
C ALA A 19 -4.24 3.55 6.56
N ALA A 20 -5.20 2.66 6.87
CA ALA A 20 -6.48 3.00 7.49
C ALA A 20 -6.40 3.28 9.00
N GLY A 21 -5.19 3.20 9.60
CA GLY A 21 -4.95 3.56 11.00
C GLY A 21 -4.76 2.38 11.95
N VAL A 22 -4.77 1.14 11.47
CA VAL A 22 -4.51 -0.04 12.32
C VAL A 22 -3.01 -0.09 12.67
N SER A 23 -2.68 -0.31 13.94
CA SER A 23 -1.28 -0.41 14.37
C SER A 23 -0.57 -1.62 13.76
N ALA A 24 0.73 -1.47 13.44
CA ALA A 24 1.53 -2.57 12.90
C ALA A 24 1.56 -3.78 13.85
N SER A 25 1.59 -3.55 15.17
CA SER A 25 1.58 -4.62 16.18
C SER A 25 0.29 -5.44 16.16
N ASP A 26 -0.87 -4.79 15.95
CA ASP A 26 -2.16 -5.49 15.84
C ASP A 26 -2.22 -6.34 14.57
N LEU A 27 -1.76 -5.78 13.45
CA LEU A 27 -1.66 -6.51 12.18
C LEU A 27 -0.69 -7.70 12.27
N CYS A 28 0.43 -7.53 12.96
CA CYS A 28 1.40 -8.60 13.19
C CYS A 28 0.77 -9.77 13.96
N ARG A 29 0.03 -9.48 15.02
CA ARG A 29 -0.70 -10.49 15.81
C ARG A 29 -1.82 -11.15 15.00
N LYS A 30 -2.62 -10.36 14.28
CA LYS A 30 -3.77 -10.82 13.48
C LYS A 30 -3.35 -11.73 12.33
N HIS A 31 -2.28 -11.38 11.63
CA HIS A 31 -1.80 -12.09 10.43
C HIS A 31 -0.69 -13.10 10.73
N GLY A 32 -0.25 -13.21 11.99
CA GLY A 32 0.79 -14.14 12.41
C GLY A 32 2.15 -13.84 11.77
N ILE A 33 2.47 -12.55 11.63
CA ILE A 33 3.73 -12.07 11.04
C ILE A 33 4.53 -11.30 12.07
N SER A 34 5.85 -11.26 11.88
CA SER A 34 6.73 -10.43 12.69
C SER A 34 6.71 -8.99 12.20
N ASP A 35 6.98 -8.06 13.11
CA ASP A 35 7.12 -6.64 12.80
C ASP A 35 8.16 -6.38 11.70
N ALA A 36 9.29 -7.09 11.74
CA ALA A 36 10.30 -7.06 10.68
C ALA A 36 9.76 -7.48 9.30
N THR A 37 8.85 -8.46 9.24
CA THR A 37 8.20 -8.88 8.00
C THR A 37 7.29 -7.78 7.46
N PHE A 38 6.50 -7.17 8.35
CA PHE A 38 5.62 -6.05 8.01
C PHE A 38 6.41 -4.87 7.41
N TYR A 39 7.49 -4.42 8.05
CA TYR A 39 8.29 -3.31 7.53
C TYR A 39 9.03 -3.67 6.23
N LYS A 40 9.44 -4.92 6.05
CA LYS A 40 9.99 -5.41 4.76
C LYS A 40 8.94 -5.32 3.64
N TRP A 41 7.69 -5.68 3.92
CA TRP A 41 6.59 -5.50 2.99
C TRP A 41 6.32 -4.03 2.72
N ARG A 42 6.30 -3.17 3.74
CA ARG A 42 6.11 -1.73 3.57
C ARG A 42 7.20 -1.10 2.71
N SER A 43 8.46 -1.53 2.85
CA SER A 43 9.56 -1.05 2.00
C SER A 43 9.42 -1.49 0.55
N ARG A 44 8.94 -2.72 0.30
CA ARG A 44 8.84 -3.29 -1.05
C ARG A 44 7.56 -2.86 -1.79
N TYR A 45 6.45 -2.79 -1.07
CA TYR A 45 5.10 -2.59 -1.62
C TYR A 45 4.49 -1.24 -1.22
N GLY A 46 4.87 -0.66 -0.09
CA GLY A 46 4.37 0.65 0.34
C GLY A 46 4.82 1.81 -0.56
N GLY A 47 5.97 1.67 -1.23
CA GLY A 47 6.40 2.63 -2.27
C GLY A 47 5.54 2.59 -3.53
N MET A 48 4.97 1.43 -3.89
CA MET A 48 4.04 1.31 -5.02
C MET A 48 2.71 2.04 -4.74
N GLU A 49 2.15 1.93 -3.52
CA GLU A 49 0.93 2.67 -3.16
C GLU A 49 1.15 4.19 -3.13
N ILE A 50 2.30 4.67 -2.62
CA ILE A 50 2.60 6.11 -2.60
C ILE A 50 2.82 6.64 -4.02
N SER A 51 3.48 5.87 -4.89
CA SER A 51 3.72 6.27 -6.29
C SER A 51 2.43 6.28 -7.10
N GLU A 52 1.56 5.26 -6.98
CA GLU A 52 0.25 5.21 -7.64
C GLU A 52 -0.68 6.31 -7.11
N ALA A 53 -0.72 6.57 -5.80
CA ALA A 53 -1.52 7.65 -5.23
C ALA A 53 -1.03 9.04 -5.69
N ARG A 54 0.28 9.24 -5.84
CA ARG A 54 0.83 10.47 -6.43
C ARG A 54 0.52 10.61 -7.92
N LYS A 55 0.58 9.52 -8.68
CA LYS A 55 0.26 9.51 -10.10
C LYS A 55 -1.22 9.80 -10.34
N LEU A 56 -2.10 9.27 -9.49
CA LEU A 56 -3.54 9.56 -9.53
C LEU A 56 -3.82 11.03 -9.25
N LYS A 57 -3.20 11.63 -8.22
CA LYS A 57 -3.34 13.07 -7.95
C LYS A 57 -2.80 13.95 -9.07
N ALA A 58 -1.66 13.60 -9.67
CA ALA A 58 -1.12 14.34 -10.80
C ALA A 58 -2.05 14.27 -12.03
N LEU A 59 -2.60 13.08 -12.33
CA LEU A 59 -3.58 12.89 -13.40
C LEU A 59 -4.89 13.66 -13.14
N GLU A 60 -5.38 13.71 -11.90
CA GLU A 60 -6.56 14.51 -11.54
C GLU A 60 -6.30 16.02 -11.69
N GLU A 61 -5.10 16.49 -11.32
CA GLU A 61 -4.73 17.90 -11.47
C GLU A 61 -4.60 18.32 -12.95
N GLU A 62 -4.04 17.45 -13.80
CA GLU A 62 -3.97 17.68 -15.24
C GLU A 62 -5.37 17.65 -15.90
N ASN A 63 -6.24 16.74 -15.48
CA ASN A 63 -7.60 16.66 -16.02
C ASN A 63 -8.46 17.88 -15.60
N ARG A 64 -8.22 18.41 -14.40
CA ARG A 64 -8.89 19.64 -13.92
C ARG A 64 -8.44 20.89 -14.70
N LYS A 65 -7.19 20.94 -15.19
CA LYS A 65 -6.70 22.03 -16.06
C LYS A 65 -7.24 21.97 -17.49
N LEU A 66 -7.59 20.79 -18.00
CA LEU A 66 -8.10 20.64 -19.37
C LEU A 66 -9.62 20.89 -19.50
N SER A 67 -10.37 20.87 -18.39
CA SER A 67 -11.83 21.09 -18.42
C SER A 67 -12.27 22.56 -18.31
N VAL A 68 -11.41 23.50 -17.92
CA VAL A 68 -11.72 24.95 -17.85
C VAL A 68 -11.30 25.66 -19.15
N GLY A 69 -11.52 25.00 -20.28
CA GLY A 69 -11.10 25.49 -21.59
C GLY A 69 -11.93 24.93 -22.73
N ARG A 70 -13.23 24.76 -22.51
CA ARG A 70 -14.19 24.51 -23.59
C ARG A 70 -15.43 25.37 -23.38
#